data_AF-A0A2T4UZX1-F1
#
_entry.id   AF-A0A2T4UZX1-F1
#
_cell.length_a   1.000
_cell.length_b   1.000
_cell.length_c   1.000
_cell.angle_alpha   90.00
_cell.angle_beta   90.00
_cell.angle_gamma   90.00
#
_symmetry.space_group_name_H-M   'P 1'
#
loop_
_entity.id
_entity.type
_entity.pdbx_description
1 polymer ?
#
loop_
_entity_poly.entity_id
_entity_poly.type
_entity_poly.pdbx_seq_one_letter_code
_entity_poly.pdbx_strand_id
1 'polypeptide(L)' 'MLRRFALDVFACLRSGGRRRVLAYEKGAGGVRAIVEHLGLPTASAHLAPARGPPQSAWC' A
#
# COMPACT_ATOMS: atom_id res chain seq x y z
N MET A 1 -6.15 18.89 4.49
CA MET A 1 -6.43 17.49 4.13
C MET A 1 -5.33 16.60 4.71
N LEU A 2 -5.65 15.67 5.61
CA LEU A 2 -4.66 14.80 6.23
C LEU A 2 -4.35 13.61 5.32
N ARG A 3 -3.05 13.35 5.10
CA ARG A 3 -2.57 12.14 4.41
C ARG A 3 -2.70 10.95 5.36
N ARG A 4 -3.89 10.36 5.43
CA ARG A 4 -4.15 9.11 6.16
C ARG A 4 -4.67 8.07 5.17
N PHE A 5 -4.27 6.82 5.35
CA PHE A 5 -4.90 5.71 4.64
C PHE A 5 -6.40 5.72 4.93
N ALA A 6 -7.22 5.35 3.93
CA ALA A 6 -8.67 5.20 4.09
C ALA A 6 -9.04 4.09 5.10
N LEU A 7 -8.08 3.21 5.40
CA LEU A 7 -8.16 2.11 6.36
C LEU A 7 -7.10 2.28 7.45
N ASP A 8 -7.45 2.02 8.72
CA ASP A 8 -6.45 1.80 9.77
C ASP A 8 -5.76 0.44 9.57
N VAL A 9 -4.53 0.46 9.05
CA VAL A 9 -3.70 -0.73 8.83
C VAL A 9 -3.35 -1.48 10.12
N PHE A 10 -3.55 -0.87 11.29
CA PHE A 10 -3.36 -1.52 12.58
C PHE A 10 -4.65 -2.11 13.17
N ALA A 11 -5.81 -1.90 12.55
CA ALA A 11 -7.06 -2.52 12.99
C ALA A 11 -7.27 -3.88 12.30
N CYS A 12 -7.66 -4.92 13.04
CA CYS A 12 -8.08 -6.19 12.45
C CYS A 12 -9.58 -6.13 12.11
N LEU A 13 -9.92 -6.12 10.83
CA LEU A 13 -11.32 -6.03 10.37
C LEU A 13 -12.16 -7.28 10.71
N ARG A 14 -11.53 -8.42 11.01
CA ARG A 14 -12.24 -9.65 11.39
C ARG A 14 -12.55 -9.77 12.88
N SER A 15 -11.65 -9.28 13.74
CA SER A 15 -11.73 -9.50 15.19
C SER A 15 -11.82 -8.22 16.03
N GLY A 16 -11.67 -7.03 15.43
CA GLY A 16 -11.67 -5.75 16.15
C GLY A 16 -10.38 -5.47 16.96
N GLY A 17 -9.44 -6.41 17.03
CA GLY A 17 -8.17 -6.24 17.75
C GLY A 17 -7.14 -5.35 17.04
N ARG A 18 -6.05 -5.03 17.75
CA ARG A 18 -4.89 -4.28 17.24
C ARG A 18 -3.83 -5.23 16.66
N ARG A 19 -3.44 -5.00 15.40
CA ARG A 19 -2.27 -5.61 14.77
C ARG A 19 -0.99 -4.91 15.24
N ARG A 20 0.13 -5.64 15.24
CA ARG A 20 1.49 -5.14 15.54
C ARG A 20 2.41 -5.43 14.36
N VAL A 21 3.38 -4.55 14.10
CA VAL A 21 4.44 -4.83 13.13
C VAL A 21 5.39 -5.83 13.75
N LEU A 22 5.60 -6.97 13.09
CA LEU A 22 6.54 -8.01 13.56
C LEU A 22 7.92 -7.90 12.90
N ALA A 23 7.97 -7.47 11.64
CA ALA A 23 9.19 -7.30 10.88
C ALA A 23 9.02 -6.18 9.84
N TYR A 24 10.14 -5.56 9.45
CA TYR A 24 10.19 -4.56 8.37
C TYR A 24 11.31 -4.93 7.39
N GLU A 25 10.92 -5.51 6.26
CA GLU A 25 11.85 -5.91 5.20
C GLU A 25 12.16 -4.71 4.29
N LYS A 26 13.42 -4.28 4.29
CA LYS A 26 13.91 -3.19 3.42
C LYS A 26 14.58 -3.70 2.14
N GLY A 27 15.00 -4.96 2.12
CA GLY A 27 15.76 -5.53 1.01
C GLY A 27 14.85 -5.86 -0.17
N ALA A 28 15.22 -5.37 -1.36
CA ALA A 28 14.48 -5.67 -2.59
C ALA A 28 14.35 -7.18 -2.85
N GLY A 29 15.35 -7.98 -2.47
CA GLY A 29 15.31 -9.45 -2.62
C GLY A 29 14.23 -10.12 -1.77
N GLY A 30 14.10 -9.74 -0.50
CA GLY A 30 13.08 -10.31 0.40
C GLY A 30 11.66 -9.92 -0.03
N VAL A 31 11.47 -8.65 -0.40
CA VAL A 31 10.20 -8.16 -0.96
C VAL A 31 9.85 -8.94 -2.24
N ARG A 32 10.81 -9.15 -3.14
CA ARG A 32 10.58 -9.90 -4.39
C ARG A 32 10.15 -11.33 -4.12
N ALA A 33 10.84 -12.06 -3.24
CA ALA A 33 10.51 -13.44 -2.91
C ALA A 33 9.10 -13.59 -2.32
N ILE A 34 8.67 -12.64 -1.46
CA ILE A 34 7.32 -12.62 -0.90
C ILE A 34 6.27 -12.42 -2.02
N VAL A 35 6.51 -11.44 -2.90
CA VAL A 35 5.59 -11.11 -4.00
C VAL A 35 5.46 -12.30 -4.98
N GLU A 36 6.57 -12.96 -5.31
CA GLU A 36 6.59 -14.20 -6.12
C GLU A 36 5.77 -15.31 -5.47
N HIS A 37 5.97 -15.54 -4.17
CA HIS A 37 5.25 -16.59 -3.43
C HIS A 37 3.73 -16.35 -3.40
N LEU A 38 3.30 -15.08 -3.37
CA LEU A 38 1.89 -14.71 -3.41
C LEU A 38 1.28 -14.76 -4.82
N GLY A 39 2.08 -15.07 -5.86
CA GLY A 39 1.63 -15.05 -7.26
C GLY A 39 1.36 -13.65 -7.79
N LEU A 40 1.94 -12.62 -7.17
CA LEU A 40 1.79 -11.22 -7.58
C LEU A 40 2.87 -10.83 -8.59
N PRO A 41 2.59 -9.89 -9.50
CA PRO A 41 3.59 -9.40 -10.44
C PRO A 41 4.74 -8.69 -9.70
N THR A 42 5.96 -9.17 -9.92
CA THR A 42 7.20 -8.60 -9.36
C THR A 42 7.77 -7.45 -10.17
N ALA A 43 7.43 -7.37 -11.46
CA ALA A 43 7.72 -6.19 -12.25
C ALA A 43 6.87 -5.03 -11.74
N SER A 44 7.51 -3.90 -11.42
CA SER A 44 6.76 -2.69 -11.07
C SER A 44 5.82 -2.33 -12.21
N ALA A 45 4.57 -2.01 -11.87
CA ALA A 45 3.68 -1.36 -12.82
C ALA A 45 4.32 -0.05 -13.31
N HIS A 46 3.98 0.35 -14.53
CA HIS A 46 4.34 1.66 -15.05
C HIS A 46 3.85 2.74 -14.05
N LEU A 47 4.74 3.63 -13.64
CA LEU A 47 4.41 4.70 -12.71
C LEU A 47 3.42 5.65 -13.39
N ALA A 48 2.16 5.61 -12.97
CA ALA A 48 1.13 6.56 -13.36
C ALA A 48 0.89 7.58 -12.22
N PRO A 49 0.47 8.81 -12.53
CA PRO A 49 0.01 9.74 -11.50
C PRO A 49 -1.06 9.08 -10.64
N ALA A 50 -0.87 9.08 -9.32
CA ALA A 50 -1.83 8.50 -8.38
C ALA A 50 -3.20 9.23 -8.37
N ARG A 51 -3.27 10.42 -9.00
CA ARG A 51 -4.50 11.19 -9.17
C ARG A 51 -4.62 11.66 -10.61
N GLY A 52 -5.85 11.79 -11.09
CA GLY A 52 -6.15 12.46 -12.34
C GLY A 52 -5.73 13.94 -12.32
N PRO A 53 -5.77 14.62 -13.48
CA PRO A 53 -5.45 16.04 -13.56
C PRO A 53 -6.28 16.85 -12.55
N PRO A 54 -5.74 17.95 -12.01
CA PRO A 54 -6.48 18.81 -11.11
C PRO A 54 -7.80 19.23 -11.78
N GLN A 55 -8.92 19.05 -11.06
CA GLN A 55 -10.20 19.59 -11.51
C GLN A 55 -10.05 21.11 -11.57
N SER A 56 -10.36 21.72 -12.71
CA SER A 56 -10.40 23.18 -12.83
C SER A 56 -11.27 23.71 -11.70
N ALA A 57 -10.72 24.58 -10.86
CA ALA A 57 -11.55 25.38 -9.98
C ALA A 57 -12.53 26.12 -10.90
N TRP A 58 -13.82 25.84 -10.74
CA TRP A 58 -14.84 26.61 -11.42
C TRP A 58 -14.59 28.09 -11.08
N CYS A 59 -14.47 28.92 -12.12
CA CYS A 59 -14.55 30.38 -11.98
C CYS A 59 -16.02 30.76 -11.89
#